data_AF-A0A6P4Z445-F1
#
_entry.id   AF-A0A6P4Z445-F1
#
_cell.length_a   1.000
_cell.length_b   1.000
_cell.length_c   1.000
_cell.angle_alpha   90.00
_cell.angle_beta   90.00
_cell.angle_gamma   90.00
#
_symmetry.space_group_name_H-M   'P 1'
#
loop_
_entity.id
_entity.type
_entity.pdbx_description
1 polymer ?
#
loop_
_entity_poly.entity_id
_entity_poly.type
_entity_poly.pdbx_seq_one_letter_code
_entity_poly.pdbx_strand_id
1 'polypeptide(L)'
;MAAISRRKSEMAASFKARLESLDCPYLEGVEESWITQLIFTPGEHRLRLLQWLFSRIDPKLSDIVEGYHSTQEREQRLLFSASILGLCKKEDLDVVRGTCSFSVQASFVDQLLDMVCIIDSSQDATQRAMSSPGHISESRPLEEQAEADCHLMDRLSRQYTFQAMFSHKLDLLPPDIKHSVEKGWGDAGHQKGSGPDPPDVSTLLEAAAGLNRQLEISTAQLQDLQTKYTYGEPDPASVSKVSRTLGLVLSELAQLLTGFSYCYEQELRPWCNRAPPVLSELGPAFRRVHSLLTHLTQLLGSLDKLKTSYRSICQGTDPLGDQVSNRHDGLFNSLASISQSAALRLQDCMSALDQSVRRSSALQDSTLLASTTLS
;
A
#
# COMPACT_ATOMS: atom_id res chain seq x y z
N MET A 1 -3.52 41.06 22.13
CA MET A 1 -4.08 40.18 23.20
C MET A 1 -5.54 40.50 23.53
N ALA A 2 -5.95 41.77 23.70
CA ALA A 2 -7.34 42.14 24.00
C ALA A 2 -8.38 41.67 22.94
N ALA A 3 -8.08 41.78 21.65
CA ALA A 3 -8.99 41.35 20.58
C ALA A 3 -9.25 39.83 20.55
N ILE A 4 -8.24 39.03 20.89
CA ILE A 4 -8.36 37.56 20.95
C ILE A 4 -9.18 37.16 22.19
N SER A 5 -8.99 37.85 23.31
CA SER A 5 -9.79 37.61 24.53
C SER A 5 -11.26 37.97 24.34
N ARG A 6 -11.54 39.03 23.57
CA ARG A 6 -12.92 39.45 23.25
C ARG A 6 -13.61 38.44 22.33
N ARG A 7 -12.93 38.01 21.25
CA ARG A 7 -13.46 36.99 20.33
C ARG A 7 -13.69 35.63 21.01
N LYS A 8 -12.86 35.29 22.01
CA LYS A 8 -13.03 34.11 22.88
C LYS A 8 -14.32 34.17 23.69
N SER A 9 -14.59 35.32 24.29
CA SER A 9 -15.78 35.56 25.11
C SER A 9 -17.05 35.58 24.25
N GLU A 10 -17.04 36.24 23.10
CA GLU A 10 -18.18 36.27 22.16
C GLU A 10 -18.54 34.87 21.61
N MET A 11 -17.54 34.07 21.22
CA MET A 11 -17.80 32.69 20.78
C MET A 11 -18.26 31.77 21.91
N ALA A 12 -17.73 31.94 23.13
CA ALA A 12 -18.19 31.17 24.29
C ALA A 12 -19.66 31.46 24.63
N ALA A 13 -20.10 32.71 24.51
CA ALA A 13 -21.50 33.09 24.66
C ALA A 13 -22.39 32.45 23.56
N SER A 14 -21.91 32.42 22.30
CA SER A 14 -22.62 31.72 21.22
C SER A 14 -22.72 30.22 21.48
N PHE A 15 -21.64 29.58 21.93
CA PHE A 15 -21.66 28.15 22.26
C PHE A 15 -22.54 27.85 23.47
N LYS A 16 -22.54 28.73 24.47
CA LYS A 16 -23.47 28.64 25.62
C LYS A 16 -24.91 28.61 25.14
N ALA A 17 -25.32 29.59 24.34
CA ALA A 17 -26.70 29.69 23.85
C ALA A 17 -27.12 28.43 23.04
N ARG A 18 -26.24 27.89 22.19
CA ARG A 18 -26.53 26.66 21.42
C ARG A 18 -26.57 25.41 22.30
N LEU A 19 -25.70 25.31 23.30
CA LEU A 19 -25.72 24.18 24.23
C LEU A 19 -26.91 24.26 25.20
N GLU A 20 -27.35 25.46 25.59
CA GLU A 20 -28.58 25.69 26.36
C GLU A 20 -29.81 25.31 25.53
N SER A 21 -29.86 25.66 24.23
CA SER A 21 -30.97 25.23 23.36
C SER A 21 -31.04 23.71 23.16
N LEU A 22 -29.92 23.00 23.30
CA LEU A 22 -29.85 21.54 23.18
C LEU A 22 -30.10 20.81 24.52
N ASP A 23 -30.52 21.53 25.56
CA ASP A 23 -30.71 21.01 26.93
C ASP A 23 -29.48 20.24 27.45
N CYS A 24 -28.30 20.83 27.33
CA CYS A 24 -27.06 20.21 27.80
C CYS A 24 -27.02 20.11 29.34
N PRO A 25 -26.88 18.90 29.92
CA PRO A 25 -26.94 18.69 31.36
C PRO A 25 -25.74 19.28 32.13
N TYR A 26 -24.70 19.69 31.42
CA TYR A 26 -23.46 20.22 32.01
C TYR A 26 -23.46 21.74 32.20
N LEU A 27 -24.59 22.42 31.95
CA LEU A 27 -24.69 23.89 31.96
C LEU A 27 -25.49 24.49 33.13
N GLU A 28 -26.02 23.67 34.04
CA GLU A 28 -26.88 24.16 35.12
C GLU A 28 -26.11 25.07 36.11
N GLY A 29 -26.36 26.38 36.05
CA GLY A 29 -25.80 27.37 36.98
C GLY A 29 -24.37 27.84 36.69
N VAL A 30 -23.87 27.66 35.46
CA VAL A 30 -22.45 27.80 35.14
C VAL A 30 -22.10 29.15 34.47
N GLU A 31 -21.03 29.79 34.97
CA GLU A 31 -20.47 31.03 34.41
C GLU A 31 -19.82 30.83 33.02
N GLU A 32 -19.80 31.88 32.19
CA GLU A 32 -19.17 31.86 30.84
C GLU A 32 -17.68 31.46 30.87
N SER A 33 -17.00 31.77 31.98
CA SER A 33 -15.61 31.41 32.25
C SER A 33 -15.40 29.90 32.24
N TRP A 34 -16.34 29.13 32.79
CA TRP A 34 -16.27 27.68 32.81
C TRP A 34 -16.54 27.06 31.43
N ILE A 35 -17.37 27.68 30.58
CA ILE A 35 -17.61 27.21 29.22
C ILE A 35 -16.34 27.32 28.38
N THR A 36 -15.59 28.40 28.55
CA THR A 36 -14.27 28.51 27.92
C THR A 36 -13.30 27.44 28.42
N GLN A 37 -13.39 27.03 29.70
CA GLN A 37 -12.59 25.94 30.22
C GLN A 37 -13.06 24.60 29.63
N LEU A 38 -14.35 24.29 29.71
CA LEU A 38 -14.97 23.07 29.18
C LEU A 38 -14.63 22.82 27.69
N ILE A 39 -14.60 23.88 26.88
CA ILE A 39 -14.38 23.82 25.44
C ILE A 39 -12.92 23.99 25.02
N PHE A 40 -12.06 24.65 25.80
CA PHE A 40 -10.68 24.94 25.35
C PHE A 40 -9.58 24.39 26.26
N THR A 41 -9.92 23.68 27.33
CA THR A 41 -8.93 22.98 28.15
C THR A 41 -9.00 21.47 27.97
N PRO A 42 -7.84 20.79 27.95
CA PRO A 42 -7.80 19.34 27.96
C PRO A 42 -8.28 18.80 29.30
N GLY A 43 -9.15 17.79 29.27
CA GLY A 43 -9.61 17.12 30.49
C GLY A 43 -10.87 16.29 30.32
N GLU A 44 -11.27 15.64 31.42
CA GLU A 44 -12.44 14.76 31.50
C GLU A 44 -13.74 15.46 31.08
N HIS A 45 -13.93 16.71 31.50
CA HIS A 45 -15.14 17.48 31.21
C HIS A 45 -15.34 17.71 29.71
N ARG A 46 -14.24 17.98 28.97
CA ARG A 46 -14.27 18.11 27.52
C ARG A 46 -14.67 16.80 26.85
N LEU A 47 -14.08 15.69 27.27
CA LEU A 47 -14.37 14.37 26.69
C LEU A 47 -15.82 13.96 26.92
N ARG A 48 -16.38 14.24 28.11
CA ARG A 48 -17.80 14.00 28.41
C ARG A 48 -18.74 14.88 27.58
N LEU A 49 -18.38 16.15 27.38
CA LEU A 49 -19.15 17.04 26.50
C LEU A 49 -19.16 16.49 25.06
N LEU A 50 -17.99 16.12 24.53
CA LEU A 50 -17.89 15.56 23.18
C LEU A 50 -18.66 14.24 23.05
N GLN A 51 -18.56 13.36 24.03
CA GLN A 51 -19.32 12.11 24.07
C GLN A 51 -20.83 12.36 24.03
N TRP A 52 -21.31 13.32 24.82
CA TRP A 52 -22.72 13.72 24.81
C TRP A 52 -23.15 14.34 23.47
N LEU A 53 -22.30 15.16 22.84
CA LEU A 53 -22.59 15.70 21.51
C LEU A 53 -22.66 14.58 20.45
N PHE A 54 -21.76 13.60 20.50
CA PHE A 54 -21.82 12.46 19.58
C PHE A 54 -23.02 11.55 19.82
N SER A 55 -23.45 11.36 21.07
CA SER A 55 -24.65 10.56 21.37
C SER A 55 -25.94 11.21 20.88
N ARG A 56 -25.97 12.55 20.78
CA ARG A 56 -27.08 13.31 20.16
C ARG A 56 -27.13 13.16 18.64
N ILE A 57 -26.00 12.89 17.97
CA ILE A 57 -25.95 12.67 16.51
C ILE A 57 -26.48 11.29 16.17
N ASP A 58 -25.97 10.24 16.83
CA ASP A 58 -26.41 8.86 16.64
C ASP A 58 -26.15 8.05 17.93
N PRO A 59 -27.16 7.34 18.49
CA PRO A 59 -26.97 6.48 19.65
C PRO A 59 -25.85 5.43 19.47
N LYS A 60 -25.61 4.94 18.25
CA LYS A 60 -24.54 3.97 17.96
C LYS A 60 -23.14 4.54 18.15
N LEU A 61 -22.97 5.86 17.99
CA LEU A 61 -21.70 6.53 18.28
C LEU A 61 -21.44 6.57 19.80
N SER A 62 -22.50 6.62 20.62
CA SER A 62 -22.37 6.48 22.08
C SER A 62 -21.90 5.09 22.46
N ASP A 63 -22.46 4.04 21.87
CA ASP A 63 -22.10 2.64 22.15
C ASP A 63 -20.61 2.36 21.87
N ILE A 64 -20.05 3.00 20.84
CA ILE A 64 -18.63 2.88 20.48
C ILE A 64 -17.72 3.52 21.56
N VAL A 65 -18.24 4.50 22.30
CA VAL A 65 -17.49 5.28 23.30
C VAL A 65 -17.75 4.77 24.73
N GLU A 66 -18.92 4.19 25.03
CA GLU A 66 -19.37 3.79 26.38
C GLU A 66 -18.75 2.49 26.93
N GLY A 67 -17.99 1.74 26.14
CA GLY A 67 -17.39 0.46 26.56
C GLY A 67 -15.98 0.52 27.16
N TYR A 68 -15.36 1.69 27.28
CA TYR A 68 -13.91 1.81 27.54
C TYR A 68 -13.58 2.61 28.81
N HIS A 69 -12.72 2.05 29.66
CA HIS A 69 -12.38 2.63 30.98
C HIS A 69 -11.11 3.49 30.97
N SER A 70 -10.29 3.44 29.93
CA SER A 70 -9.07 4.26 29.84
C SER A 70 -9.30 5.55 29.06
N THR A 71 -8.74 6.67 29.55
CA THR A 71 -8.83 7.98 28.90
C THR A 71 -8.27 7.95 27.47
N GLN A 72 -7.20 7.17 27.23
CA GLN A 72 -6.55 7.06 25.92
C GLN A 72 -7.41 6.34 24.88
N GLU A 73 -8.06 5.23 25.26
CA GLU A 73 -8.97 4.51 24.35
C GLU A 73 -10.19 5.39 24.01
N ARG A 74 -10.72 6.12 24.99
CA ARG A 74 -11.86 7.03 24.77
C ARG A 74 -11.50 8.17 23.82
N GLU A 75 -10.32 8.77 23.96
CA GLU A 75 -9.82 9.78 23.02
C GLU A 75 -9.69 9.24 21.59
N GLN A 76 -9.17 8.02 21.42
CA GLN A 76 -9.05 7.38 20.11
C GLN A 76 -10.41 7.06 19.48
N ARG A 77 -11.41 6.66 20.28
CA ARG A 77 -12.78 6.39 19.80
C ARG A 77 -13.52 7.66 19.42
N LEU A 78 -13.36 8.73 20.19
CA LEU A 78 -13.87 10.05 19.85
C LEU A 78 -13.20 10.58 18.58
N LEU A 79 -11.90 10.37 18.41
CA LEU A 79 -11.18 10.70 17.17
C LEU A 79 -11.70 9.90 15.98
N PHE A 80 -11.94 8.61 16.15
CA PHE A 80 -12.53 7.77 15.12
C PHE A 80 -13.93 8.27 14.71
N SER A 81 -14.77 8.60 15.70
CA SER A 81 -16.13 9.12 15.47
C SER A 81 -16.10 10.47 14.75
N ALA A 82 -15.24 11.38 15.20
CA ALA A 82 -15.02 12.67 14.57
C ALA A 82 -14.48 12.54 13.13
N SER A 83 -13.60 11.55 12.89
CA SER A 83 -13.06 11.27 11.56
C SER A 83 -14.11 10.69 10.60
N ILE A 84 -15.00 9.81 11.08
CA ILE A 84 -16.13 9.32 10.29
C ILE A 84 -17.05 10.47 9.88
N LEU A 85 -17.30 11.40 10.79
CA LEU A 85 -18.13 12.58 10.55
C LEU A 85 -17.42 13.67 9.73
N GLY A 86 -16.16 13.46 9.32
CA GLY A 86 -15.41 14.40 8.50
C GLY A 86 -14.97 15.68 9.23
N LEU A 87 -15.04 15.71 10.56
CA LEU A 87 -14.69 16.88 11.37
C LEU A 87 -13.17 17.03 11.57
N CYS A 88 -12.43 15.93 11.54
CA CYS A 88 -10.96 15.92 11.67
C CYS A 88 -10.33 14.69 10.99
N LYS A 89 -9.00 14.69 10.82
CA LYS A 89 -8.28 13.54 10.26
C LYS A 89 -7.99 12.49 11.34
N LYS A 90 -7.61 11.28 10.92
CA LYS A 90 -7.28 10.16 11.83
C LYS A 90 -6.04 10.41 12.68
N GLU A 91 -5.22 11.39 12.32
CA GLU A 91 -4.01 11.77 13.04
C GLU A 91 -4.23 12.94 14.03
N ASP A 92 -5.40 13.61 13.96
CA ASP A 92 -5.68 14.87 14.66
C ASP A 92 -6.16 14.66 16.12
N LEU A 93 -5.46 13.83 16.89
CA LEU A 93 -5.79 13.52 18.30
C LEU A 93 -5.78 14.78 19.18
N ASP A 94 -4.95 15.75 18.85
CA ASP A 94 -4.80 17.01 19.57
C ASP A 94 -6.07 17.88 19.53
N VAL A 95 -6.90 17.71 18.49
CA VAL A 95 -8.18 18.43 18.34
C VAL A 95 -9.18 17.91 19.36
N VAL A 96 -9.26 16.59 19.51
CA VAL A 96 -10.14 15.93 20.50
C VAL A 96 -9.65 16.20 21.91
N ARG A 97 -8.34 16.12 22.16
CA ARG A 97 -7.74 16.44 23.45
C ARG A 97 -7.90 17.88 23.88
N GLY A 98 -7.97 18.82 22.93
CA GLY A 98 -7.99 20.26 23.25
C GLY A 98 -6.59 20.84 23.49
N THR A 99 -5.55 20.22 22.91
CA THR A 99 -4.17 20.71 22.91
C THR A 99 -3.84 21.55 21.67
N CYS A 100 -4.70 21.54 20.65
CA CYS A 100 -4.56 22.35 19.43
C CYS A 100 -4.67 23.87 19.66
N SER A 101 -4.34 24.65 18.62
CA SER A 101 -4.57 26.10 18.65
C SER A 101 -6.06 26.44 18.78
N PHE A 102 -6.36 27.58 19.41
CA PHE A 102 -7.71 28.05 19.69
C PHE A 102 -8.62 28.09 18.44
N SER A 103 -8.09 28.52 17.29
CA SER A 103 -8.88 28.63 16.05
C SER A 103 -9.36 27.27 15.55
N VAL A 104 -8.52 26.23 15.67
CA VAL A 104 -8.84 24.88 15.21
C VAL A 104 -9.87 24.25 16.14
N GLN A 105 -9.69 24.40 17.46
CA GLN A 105 -10.65 23.92 18.44
C GLN A 105 -12.03 24.59 18.29
N ALA A 106 -12.05 25.91 18.07
CA ALA A 106 -13.29 26.64 17.87
C ALA A 106 -14.02 26.17 16.62
N SER A 107 -13.31 26.01 15.49
CA SER A 107 -13.91 25.51 14.25
C SER A 107 -14.45 24.08 14.39
N PHE A 108 -13.74 23.22 15.09
CA PHE A 108 -14.18 21.84 15.34
C PHE A 108 -15.48 21.79 16.15
N VAL A 109 -15.55 22.57 17.23
CA VAL A 109 -16.73 22.61 18.11
C VAL A 109 -17.90 23.31 17.43
N ASP A 110 -17.65 24.37 16.67
CA ASP A 110 -18.68 25.07 15.90
C ASP A 110 -19.32 24.15 14.84
N GLN A 111 -18.51 23.41 14.07
CA GLN A 111 -19.00 22.43 13.10
C GLN A 111 -19.76 21.27 13.77
N LEU A 112 -19.24 20.76 14.89
CA LEU A 112 -19.92 19.70 15.64
C LEU A 112 -21.27 20.17 16.18
N LEU A 113 -21.31 21.37 16.78
CA LEU A 113 -22.55 21.96 17.28
C LEU A 113 -23.54 22.27 16.17
N ASP A 114 -23.08 22.79 15.03
CA ASP A 114 -23.97 23.04 13.89
C ASP A 114 -24.62 21.74 13.40
N MET A 115 -23.86 20.64 13.29
CA MET A 115 -24.45 19.34 12.95
C MET A 115 -25.47 18.87 13.98
N VAL A 116 -25.16 18.97 15.28
CA VAL A 116 -26.09 18.58 16.35
C VAL A 116 -27.35 19.45 16.32
N CYS A 117 -27.22 20.78 16.18
CA CYS A 117 -28.35 21.69 16.08
C CYS A 117 -29.22 21.42 14.85
N ILE A 118 -28.63 21.08 13.70
CA ILE A 118 -29.37 20.72 12.49
C ILE A 118 -30.17 19.43 12.72
N ILE A 119 -29.55 18.42 13.35
CA ILE A 119 -30.21 17.14 13.64
C ILE A 119 -31.33 17.33 14.65
N ASP A 120 -31.10 18.06 15.74
CA ASP A 120 -32.10 18.33 16.77
C ASP A 120 -33.29 19.12 16.20
N SER A 121 -33.02 20.17 15.41
CA SER A 121 -34.05 20.94 14.67
C SER A 121 -34.83 20.08 13.67
N SER A 122 -34.22 19.01 13.14
CA SER A 122 -34.89 18.09 12.21
C SER A 122 -35.81 17.09 12.92
N GLN A 123 -35.52 16.78 14.19
CA GLN A 123 -36.27 15.85 15.03
C GLN A 123 -37.39 16.54 15.80
N ASP A 124 -37.31 17.86 15.96
CA ASP A 124 -38.29 18.65 16.71
C ASP A 124 -39.65 18.71 15.98
N ALA A 125 -40.67 18.07 16.57
CA ALA A 125 -41.99 17.88 15.96
C ALA A 125 -42.75 19.20 15.68
N THR A 126 -42.33 20.30 16.28
CA THR A 126 -42.91 21.65 16.15
C THR A 126 -42.20 22.52 15.09
N GLN A 127 -40.97 22.16 14.68
CA GLN A 127 -40.18 22.86 13.64
C GLN A 127 -40.04 22.05 12.34
N ARG A 128 -41.03 21.20 12.02
CA ARG A 128 -41.18 20.43 10.78
C ARG A 128 -41.05 21.23 9.46
N ALA A 129 -41.09 22.56 9.52
CA ALA A 129 -40.85 23.45 8.38
C ALA A 129 -39.36 23.56 7.98
N MET A 130 -38.44 23.17 8.88
CA MET A 130 -36.98 23.26 8.71
C MET A 130 -36.30 21.89 8.56
N SER A 131 -37.04 20.78 8.68
CA SER A 131 -36.52 19.45 8.36
C SER A 131 -35.98 19.45 6.93
N SER A 132 -34.71 19.04 6.76
CA SER A 132 -34.08 18.93 5.45
C SER A 132 -34.97 18.10 4.54
N PRO A 133 -35.40 18.62 3.39
CA PRO A 133 -36.30 17.87 2.54
C PRO A 133 -35.58 16.61 2.00
N GLY A 134 -36.29 15.49 1.91
CA GLY A 134 -35.73 14.19 1.50
C GLY A 134 -35.37 13.22 2.64
N HIS A 135 -35.63 13.55 3.92
CA HIS A 135 -35.52 12.57 5.01
C HIS A 135 -36.72 11.61 4.97
N ILE A 136 -36.49 10.34 4.65
CA ILE A 136 -37.52 9.29 4.66
C ILE A 136 -37.61 8.75 6.09
N SER A 137 -38.54 9.27 6.89
CA SER A 137 -38.88 8.69 8.19
C SER A 137 -40.03 7.68 8.02
N GLU A 138 -39.87 6.46 8.57
CA GLU A 138 -40.96 5.45 8.64
C GLU A 138 -42.18 5.94 9.43
N SER A 139 -42.02 6.98 10.25
CA SER A 139 -43.08 7.60 11.05
C SER A 139 -43.93 8.63 10.30
N ARG A 140 -43.59 8.98 9.05
CA ARG A 140 -44.29 10.02 8.29
C ARG A 140 -45.30 9.42 7.31
N PRO A 141 -46.56 9.90 7.27
CA PRO A 141 -47.52 9.48 6.25
C PRO A 141 -47.05 9.91 4.85
N LEU A 142 -47.31 9.06 3.86
CA LEU A 142 -46.80 9.19 2.48
C LEU A 142 -47.18 10.53 1.81
N GLU A 143 -48.35 11.07 2.15
CA GLU A 143 -48.88 12.30 1.57
C GLU A 143 -48.09 13.55 2.02
N GLU A 144 -47.76 13.64 3.31
CA GLU A 144 -46.91 14.73 3.83
C GLU A 144 -45.47 14.64 3.33
N GLN A 145 -44.98 13.42 3.05
CA GLN A 145 -43.66 13.22 2.47
C GLN A 145 -43.62 13.69 1.02
N ALA A 146 -44.62 13.32 0.22
CA ALA A 146 -44.73 13.76 -1.17
C ALA A 146 -44.80 15.28 -1.29
N GLU A 147 -45.54 15.95 -0.41
CA GLU A 147 -45.63 17.42 -0.40
C GLU A 147 -44.30 18.09 -0.03
N ALA A 148 -43.58 17.53 0.95
CA ALA A 148 -42.24 18.02 1.32
C ALA A 148 -41.21 17.82 0.19
N ASP A 149 -41.28 16.70 -0.53
CA ASP A 149 -40.40 16.39 -1.66
C ASP A 149 -40.72 17.29 -2.87
N CYS A 150 -42.00 17.57 -3.15
CA CYS A 150 -42.39 18.56 -4.17
C CYS A 150 -41.88 19.96 -3.82
N HIS A 151 -41.97 20.35 -2.55
CA HIS A 151 -41.48 21.64 -2.09
C HIS A 151 -39.94 21.74 -2.12
N LEU A 152 -39.22 20.63 -1.90
CA LEU A 152 -37.78 20.55 -2.15
C LEU A 152 -37.47 20.83 -3.61
N MET A 153 -38.14 20.12 -4.51
CA MET A 153 -37.92 20.25 -5.95
C MET A 153 -38.19 21.67 -6.43
N ASP A 154 -39.24 22.32 -5.92
CA ASP A 154 -39.52 23.72 -6.20
C ASP A 154 -38.42 24.65 -5.66
N ARG A 155 -37.93 24.43 -4.43
CA ARG A 155 -36.80 25.20 -3.88
C ARG A 155 -35.50 25.02 -4.66
N LEU A 156 -35.15 23.78 -5.02
CA LEU A 156 -33.96 23.47 -5.83
C LEU A 156 -34.04 24.12 -7.21
N SER A 157 -35.23 24.14 -7.81
CA SER A 157 -35.46 24.80 -9.10
C SER A 157 -35.25 26.32 -9.05
N ARG A 158 -35.48 26.94 -7.87
CA ARG A 158 -35.38 28.38 -7.66
C ARG A 158 -34.01 28.84 -7.16
N GLN A 159 -33.29 28.01 -6.41
CA GLN A 159 -32.03 28.40 -5.76
C GLN A 159 -30.80 28.26 -6.65
N TYR A 160 -30.83 27.41 -7.67
CA TYR A 160 -29.75 27.26 -8.63
C TYR A 160 -30.31 27.31 -10.03
N THR A 161 -29.59 27.97 -10.95
CA THR A 161 -29.78 27.78 -12.38
C THR A 161 -29.71 26.27 -12.62
N PHE A 162 -30.85 25.60 -12.76
CA PHE A 162 -30.92 24.15 -12.94
C PHE A 162 -29.99 23.73 -14.08
N GLN A 163 -29.93 24.58 -15.12
CA GLN A 163 -28.96 24.54 -16.20
C GLN A 163 -27.50 24.51 -15.75
N ALA A 164 -27.08 25.28 -14.74
CA ALA A 164 -25.70 25.28 -14.24
C ALA A 164 -25.33 23.92 -13.60
N MET A 165 -26.24 23.35 -12.81
CA MET A 165 -26.06 22.04 -12.15
C MET A 165 -25.90 20.89 -13.16
N PHE A 166 -26.57 21.00 -14.32
CA PHE A 166 -26.43 20.07 -15.45
C PHE A 166 -25.40 20.51 -16.52
N SER A 167 -24.82 21.71 -16.39
CA SER A 167 -23.83 22.25 -17.36
C SER A 167 -22.38 22.04 -16.97
N HIS A 168 -22.11 21.60 -15.74
CA HIS A 168 -20.81 21.04 -15.45
C HIS A 168 -20.74 19.73 -16.20
N LYS A 169 -19.80 19.59 -17.15
CA LYS A 169 -19.48 18.36 -17.86
C LYS A 169 -19.75 17.17 -16.94
N LEU A 170 -20.89 16.51 -17.15
CA LEU A 170 -21.29 15.37 -16.36
C LEU A 170 -20.25 14.29 -16.65
N ASP A 171 -19.30 14.14 -15.75
CA ASP A 171 -18.30 13.11 -15.82
C ASP A 171 -18.96 11.83 -15.31
N LEU A 172 -19.82 11.26 -16.16
CA LEU A 172 -20.59 10.04 -15.88
C LEU A 172 -19.68 8.80 -15.81
N LEU A 173 -18.40 8.97 -16.13
CA LEU A 173 -17.42 7.91 -16.12
C LEU A 173 -16.76 7.83 -14.74
N PRO A 174 -16.79 6.66 -14.08
CA PRO A 174 -15.92 6.37 -12.95
C PRO A 174 -14.46 6.71 -13.28
N PRO A 175 -13.66 7.14 -12.29
CA PRO A 175 -12.29 7.62 -12.49
C PRO A 175 -11.39 6.62 -13.24
N ASP A 176 -11.62 5.32 -13.05
CA ASP A 176 -10.87 4.25 -13.69
C ASP A 176 -11.14 4.18 -15.21
N ILE A 177 -12.41 4.35 -15.61
CA ILE A 177 -12.83 4.34 -17.01
C ILE A 177 -12.41 5.66 -17.67
N LYS A 178 -12.54 6.77 -16.96
CA LYS A 178 -12.08 8.09 -17.42
C LYS A 178 -10.59 8.07 -17.76
N HIS A 179 -9.75 7.51 -16.89
CA HIS A 179 -8.32 7.40 -17.15
C HIS A 179 -8.02 6.53 -18.37
N SER A 180 -8.75 5.43 -18.56
CA SER A 180 -8.58 4.58 -19.74
C SER A 180 -9.00 5.27 -21.04
N VAL A 181 -10.06 6.07 -21.00
CA VAL A 181 -10.57 6.82 -22.15
C VAL A 181 -9.64 8.00 -22.48
N GLU A 182 -9.18 8.75 -21.48
CA GLU A 182 -8.20 9.84 -21.65
C GLU A 182 -6.87 9.33 -22.20
N LYS A 183 -6.44 8.14 -21.78
CA LYS A 183 -5.26 7.46 -22.35
C LYS A 183 -5.49 7.12 -23.83
N GLY A 184 -6.66 6.59 -24.18
CA GLY A 184 -7.04 6.33 -25.57
C GLY A 184 -7.11 7.59 -26.44
N TRP A 185 -7.57 8.72 -25.87
CA TRP A 185 -7.53 10.02 -26.54
C TRP A 185 -6.10 10.54 -26.74
N GLY A 186 -5.22 10.32 -25.76
CA GLY A 186 -3.80 10.62 -25.87
C GLY A 186 -3.11 9.83 -26.97
N ASP A 187 -3.41 8.54 -27.08
CA ASP A 187 -2.90 7.65 -28.14
C ASP A 187 -3.42 8.06 -29.54
N ALA A 188 -4.60 8.68 -29.61
CA ALA A 188 -5.18 9.28 -30.82
C ALA A 188 -4.70 10.73 -31.08
N GLY A 189 -3.72 11.24 -30.32
CA GLY A 189 -3.09 12.55 -30.54
C GLY A 189 -3.83 13.77 -29.96
N HIS A 190 -4.80 13.57 -29.06
CA HIS A 190 -5.59 14.66 -28.46
C HIS A 190 -4.94 15.20 -27.18
N GLN A 191 -5.12 16.49 -26.89
CA GLN A 191 -4.53 17.14 -25.71
C GLN A 191 -5.22 16.71 -24.40
N LYS A 192 -4.42 16.54 -23.34
CA LYS A 192 -4.90 16.13 -22.01
C LYS A 192 -5.94 17.12 -21.47
N GLY A 193 -7.17 16.66 -21.24
CA GLY A 193 -8.29 17.50 -20.78
C GLY A 193 -9.17 18.10 -21.88
N SER A 194 -8.79 17.92 -23.16
CA SER A 194 -9.63 18.23 -24.32
C SER A 194 -9.99 16.93 -25.02
N GLY A 195 -11.14 16.36 -24.67
CA GLY A 195 -11.72 15.27 -25.45
C GLY A 195 -12.03 15.73 -26.88
N PRO A 196 -12.25 14.79 -27.82
CA PRO A 196 -12.74 15.13 -29.15
C PRO A 196 -14.04 15.94 -29.03
N ASP A 197 -14.21 16.93 -29.92
CA ASP A 197 -15.49 17.63 -30.03
C ASP A 197 -16.60 16.59 -30.23
N PRO A 198 -17.77 16.77 -29.58
CA PRO A 198 -18.86 15.82 -29.70
C PRO A 198 -19.16 15.62 -31.19
N PRO A 199 -19.13 14.37 -31.71
CA PRO A 199 -19.34 14.11 -33.11
C PRO A 199 -20.71 14.63 -33.53
N ASP A 200 -20.76 15.29 -34.69
CA ASP A 200 -21.98 15.91 -35.18
C ASP A 200 -23.10 14.86 -35.27
N VAL A 201 -24.31 15.24 -34.88
CA VAL A 201 -25.47 14.34 -34.75
C VAL A 201 -25.75 13.64 -36.08
N SER A 202 -25.50 14.31 -37.21
CA SER A 202 -25.62 13.75 -38.55
C SER A 202 -24.69 12.53 -38.76
N THR A 203 -23.44 12.63 -38.32
CA THR A 203 -22.43 11.57 -38.43
C THR A 203 -22.72 10.38 -37.52
N LEU A 204 -23.26 10.64 -36.32
CA LEU A 204 -23.72 9.60 -35.40
C LEU A 204 -24.91 8.82 -35.96
N LEU A 205 -25.86 9.51 -36.60
CA LEU A 205 -27.01 8.87 -37.24
C LEU A 205 -26.58 7.99 -38.42
N GLU A 206 -25.60 8.44 -39.20
CA GLU A 206 -25.06 7.64 -40.31
C GLU A 206 -24.29 6.41 -39.80
N ALA A 207 -23.49 6.56 -38.74
CA ALA A 207 -22.79 5.44 -38.09
C ALA A 207 -23.76 4.44 -37.46
N ALA A 208 -24.82 4.92 -36.79
CA ALA A 208 -25.88 4.07 -36.24
C ALA A 208 -26.62 3.31 -37.34
N ALA A 209 -26.93 3.96 -38.47
CA ALA A 209 -27.53 3.30 -39.63
C ALA A 209 -26.59 2.25 -40.24
N GLY A 210 -25.28 2.51 -40.28
CA GLY A 210 -24.26 1.55 -40.70
C GLY A 210 -24.22 0.31 -39.80
N LEU A 211 -24.17 0.52 -38.47
CA LEU A 211 -24.19 -0.56 -37.49
C LEU A 211 -25.49 -1.36 -37.54
N ASN A 212 -26.63 -0.71 -37.77
CA ASN A 212 -27.91 -1.40 -37.89
C ASN A 212 -27.94 -2.33 -39.11
N ARG A 213 -27.42 -1.88 -40.26
CA ARG A 213 -27.25 -2.75 -41.44
C ARG A 213 -26.30 -3.91 -41.16
N GLN A 214 -25.22 -3.67 -40.40
CA GLN A 214 -24.26 -4.70 -40.04
C GLN A 214 -24.86 -5.75 -39.09
N LEU A 215 -25.71 -5.32 -38.16
CA LEU A 215 -26.53 -6.20 -37.32
C LEU A 215 -27.54 -7.00 -38.15
N GLU A 216 -28.23 -6.37 -39.11
CA GLU A 216 -29.14 -7.08 -40.01
C GLU A 216 -28.41 -8.16 -40.82
N ILE A 217 -27.23 -7.86 -41.36
CA ILE A 217 -26.40 -8.83 -42.08
C ILE A 217 -25.95 -9.96 -41.14
N SER A 218 -25.47 -9.64 -39.94
CA SER A 218 -24.99 -10.64 -38.98
C SER A 218 -26.13 -11.52 -38.45
N THR A 219 -27.29 -10.95 -38.19
CA THR A 219 -28.49 -11.70 -37.77
C THR A 219 -29.01 -12.60 -38.89
N ALA A 220 -28.97 -12.14 -40.15
CA ALA A 220 -29.26 -12.99 -41.31
C ALA A 220 -28.26 -14.15 -41.45
N GLN A 221 -26.97 -13.89 -41.22
CA GLN A 221 -25.94 -14.95 -41.19
C GLN A 221 -26.17 -15.95 -40.05
N LEU A 222 -26.58 -15.48 -38.87
CA LEU A 222 -26.93 -16.35 -37.74
C LEU A 222 -28.17 -17.21 -38.05
N GLN A 223 -29.19 -16.64 -38.69
CA GLN A 223 -30.37 -17.38 -39.13
C GLN A 223 -30.03 -18.42 -40.21
N ASP A 224 -29.16 -18.08 -41.16
CA ASP A 224 -28.64 -19.03 -42.16
C ASP A 224 -27.83 -20.15 -41.51
N LEU A 225 -27.02 -19.85 -40.49
CA LEU A 225 -26.31 -20.86 -39.72
C LEU A 225 -27.27 -21.73 -38.89
N GLN A 226 -28.28 -21.14 -38.27
CA GLN A 226 -29.27 -21.87 -37.47
C GLN A 226 -30.12 -22.81 -38.32
N THR A 227 -30.43 -22.43 -39.56
CA THR A 227 -31.14 -23.29 -40.51
C THR A 227 -30.24 -24.38 -41.09
N LYS A 228 -28.96 -24.08 -41.38
CA LYS A 228 -27.96 -25.06 -41.84
C LYS A 228 -27.57 -26.08 -40.77
N TYR A 229 -27.53 -25.67 -39.52
CA TYR A 229 -27.15 -26.51 -38.38
C TYR A 229 -28.35 -26.64 -37.43
N THR A 230 -29.28 -27.52 -37.79
CA THR A 230 -30.41 -27.87 -36.92
C THR A 230 -29.88 -28.80 -35.81
N TYR A 231 -29.49 -28.21 -34.69
CA TYR A 231 -29.29 -28.98 -33.46
C TYR A 231 -30.67 -29.50 -33.04
N GLY A 232 -30.87 -30.82 -33.09
CA GLY A 232 -32.08 -31.44 -32.54
C GLY A 232 -32.24 -31.03 -31.07
N GLU A 233 -33.48 -31.02 -30.55
CA GLU A 233 -33.72 -30.72 -29.14
C GLU A 233 -32.76 -31.55 -28.28
N PRO A 234 -31.89 -30.90 -27.47
CA PRO A 234 -30.92 -31.62 -26.69
C PRO A 234 -31.64 -32.59 -25.76
N ASP A 235 -31.33 -33.88 -25.81
CA ASP A 235 -31.85 -34.84 -24.85
C ASP A 235 -31.51 -34.31 -23.44
N PRO A 236 -32.50 -33.96 -22.59
CA PRO A 236 -32.27 -33.30 -21.31
C PRO A 236 -31.39 -34.15 -20.40
N ALA A 237 -31.38 -35.47 -20.57
CA ALA A 237 -30.49 -36.36 -19.84
C ALA A 237 -29.03 -36.23 -20.27
N SER A 238 -28.76 -36.03 -21.56
CA SER A 238 -27.41 -35.82 -22.10
C SER A 238 -26.82 -34.48 -21.67
N VAL A 239 -27.59 -33.40 -21.73
CA VAL A 239 -27.17 -32.07 -21.28
C VAL A 239 -26.89 -32.06 -19.79
N SER A 240 -27.79 -32.65 -18.98
CA SER A 240 -27.58 -32.75 -17.54
C SER A 240 -26.31 -33.53 -17.18
N LYS A 241 -26.00 -34.60 -17.91
CA LYS A 241 -24.74 -35.35 -17.75
C LYS A 241 -23.52 -34.48 -18.09
N VAL A 242 -23.53 -33.82 -19.25
CA VAL A 242 -22.42 -32.96 -19.69
C VAL A 242 -22.20 -31.79 -18.74
N SER A 243 -23.27 -31.11 -18.31
CA SER A 243 -23.18 -30.01 -17.34
C SER A 243 -22.67 -30.48 -15.98
N ARG A 244 -23.08 -31.66 -15.51
CA ARG A 244 -22.54 -32.25 -14.28
C ARG A 244 -21.06 -32.62 -14.42
N THR A 245 -20.66 -33.24 -15.52
CA THR A 245 -19.25 -33.57 -15.76
C THR A 245 -18.39 -32.32 -15.88
N LEU A 246 -18.89 -31.27 -16.54
CA LEU A 246 -18.18 -30.00 -16.65
C LEU A 246 -18.07 -29.30 -15.30
N GLY A 247 -19.15 -29.32 -14.50
CA GLY A 247 -19.13 -28.80 -13.13
C GLY A 247 -18.12 -29.53 -12.24
N LEU A 248 -18.01 -30.86 -12.36
CA LEU A 248 -17.01 -31.65 -11.64
C LEU A 248 -15.58 -31.27 -12.08
N VAL A 249 -15.30 -31.21 -13.37
CA VAL A 249 -13.97 -30.84 -13.89
C VAL A 249 -13.58 -29.42 -13.48
N LEU A 250 -14.52 -28.47 -13.52
CA LEU A 250 -14.28 -27.10 -13.06
C LEU A 250 -14.03 -27.03 -11.56
N SER A 251 -14.74 -27.84 -10.77
CA SER A 251 -14.49 -27.96 -9.33
C SER A 251 -13.12 -28.55 -9.04
N GLU A 252 -12.72 -29.61 -9.74
CA GLU A 252 -11.38 -30.21 -9.62
C GLU A 252 -10.29 -29.20 -9.99
N LEU A 253 -10.48 -28.45 -11.08
CA LEU A 253 -9.56 -27.40 -11.49
C LEU A 253 -9.45 -26.30 -10.44
N ALA A 254 -10.56 -25.85 -9.87
CA ALA A 254 -10.58 -24.83 -8.82
C ALA A 254 -9.84 -25.30 -7.55
N GLN A 255 -10.02 -26.57 -7.17
CA GLN A 255 -9.29 -27.19 -6.05
C GLN A 255 -7.78 -27.26 -6.33
N LEU A 256 -7.41 -27.66 -7.55
CA LEU A 256 -6.00 -27.73 -7.96
C LEU A 256 -5.34 -26.35 -8.00
N LEU A 257 -6.07 -25.33 -8.46
CA LEU A 257 -5.62 -23.95 -8.45
C LEU A 257 -5.46 -23.42 -7.02
N THR A 258 -6.40 -23.75 -6.12
CA THR A 258 -6.31 -23.37 -4.70
C THR A 258 -5.12 -24.02 -4.03
N GLY A 259 -4.89 -25.31 -4.28
CA GLY A 259 -3.70 -26.02 -3.80
C GLY A 259 -2.41 -25.43 -4.35
N PHE A 260 -2.37 -25.13 -5.65
CA PHE A 260 -1.23 -24.46 -6.27
C PHE A 260 -0.96 -23.08 -5.65
N SER A 261 -2.00 -22.24 -5.49
CA SER A 261 -1.85 -20.93 -4.87
C SER A 261 -1.34 -21.02 -3.44
N TYR A 262 -1.83 -21.98 -2.66
CA TYR A 262 -1.33 -22.24 -1.30
C TYR A 262 0.16 -22.63 -1.30
N CYS A 263 0.56 -23.62 -2.10
CA CYS A 263 1.96 -24.04 -2.22
C CYS A 263 2.85 -22.90 -2.76
N TYR A 264 2.33 -22.12 -3.70
CA TYR A 264 3.06 -20.98 -4.24
C TYR A 264 3.31 -19.93 -3.17
N GLU A 265 2.27 -19.51 -2.44
CA GLU A 265 2.36 -18.47 -1.43
C GLU A 265 3.21 -18.87 -0.21
N GLN A 266 3.05 -20.11 0.27
CA GLN A 266 3.73 -20.56 1.47
C GLN A 266 5.14 -21.10 1.21
N GLU A 267 5.31 -21.89 0.14
CA GLU A 267 6.55 -22.63 -0.06
C GLU A 267 7.44 -21.98 -1.11
N LEU A 268 6.91 -21.52 -2.25
CA LEU A 268 7.73 -21.07 -3.39
C LEU A 268 8.06 -19.57 -3.36
N ARG A 269 7.09 -18.72 -2.98
CA ARG A 269 7.22 -17.26 -2.95
C ARG A 269 8.43 -16.78 -2.14
N PRO A 270 8.78 -17.38 -0.98
CA PRO A 270 10.00 -17.03 -0.26
C PRO A 270 11.30 -17.30 -1.03
N TRP A 271 11.32 -18.28 -1.95
CA TRP A 271 12.50 -18.59 -2.77
C TRP A 271 12.56 -17.78 -4.06
N CYS A 272 11.41 -17.46 -4.65
CA CYS A 272 11.35 -16.65 -5.86
C CYS A 272 11.89 -15.21 -5.67
N ASN A 273 11.81 -14.69 -4.44
CA ASN A 273 12.27 -13.34 -4.09
C ASN A 273 13.61 -13.30 -3.33
N ARG A 274 14.30 -14.44 -3.17
CA ARG A 274 15.63 -14.44 -2.54
C ARG A 274 16.66 -13.85 -3.50
N ALA A 275 17.49 -12.95 -2.96
CA ALA A 275 18.66 -12.45 -3.68
C ALA A 275 19.52 -13.65 -4.13
N PRO A 276 20.14 -13.60 -5.33
CA PRO A 276 20.95 -14.69 -5.84
C PRO A 276 22.02 -15.06 -4.80
N PRO A 277 22.31 -16.37 -4.61
CA PRO A 277 23.29 -16.81 -3.62
C PRO A 277 24.62 -16.13 -3.93
N VAL A 278 25.14 -15.39 -2.95
CA VAL A 278 26.44 -14.74 -3.05
C VAL A 278 27.48 -15.85 -3.13
N LEU A 279 28.03 -16.07 -4.32
CA LEU A 279 29.09 -17.05 -4.54
C LEU A 279 30.27 -16.66 -3.63
N SER A 280 30.66 -17.57 -2.75
CA SER A 280 31.79 -17.37 -1.83
C SER A 280 33.05 -16.93 -2.60
N GLU A 281 33.80 -15.96 -2.08
CA GLU A 281 35.06 -15.45 -2.66
C GLU A 281 36.19 -16.50 -2.73
N LEU A 282 35.88 -17.74 -2.40
CA LEU A 282 36.76 -18.91 -2.51
C LEU A 282 37.24 -19.16 -3.95
N GLY A 283 36.41 -18.86 -4.96
CA GLY A 283 36.78 -19.03 -6.38
C GLY A 283 38.00 -18.18 -6.79
N PRO A 284 37.99 -16.86 -6.57
CA PRO A 284 39.16 -15.99 -6.73
C PRO A 284 40.39 -16.46 -5.93
N ALA A 285 40.19 -16.91 -4.68
CA ALA A 285 41.28 -17.42 -3.83
C ALA A 285 41.93 -18.67 -4.42
N PHE A 286 41.14 -19.67 -4.84
CA PHE A 286 41.65 -20.88 -5.50
C PHE A 286 42.35 -20.58 -6.82
N ARG A 287 41.81 -19.65 -7.63
CA ARG A 287 42.48 -19.23 -8.88
C ARG A 287 43.83 -18.58 -8.59
N ARG A 288 43.94 -17.76 -7.54
CA ARG A 288 45.21 -17.15 -7.12
C ARG A 288 46.21 -18.20 -6.64
N VAL A 289 45.77 -19.15 -5.81
CA VAL A 289 46.63 -20.25 -5.32
C VAL A 289 47.10 -21.13 -6.48
N HIS A 290 46.20 -21.50 -7.40
CA HIS A 290 46.54 -22.29 -8.57
C HIS A 290 47.57 -21.57 -9.45
N SER A 291 47.36 -20.28 -9.74
CA SER A 291 48.31 -19.46 -10.52
C SER A 291 49.70 -19.39 -9.86
N LEU A 292 49.76 -19.19 -8.54
CA LEU A 292 51.02 -19.22 -7.80
C LEU A 292 51.72 -20.58 -7.90
N LEU A 293 50.97 -21.67 -7.76
CA LEU A 293 51.50 -23.03 -7.89
C LEU A 293 52.02 -23.28 -9.32
N THR A 294 51.29 -22.85 -10.35
CA THR A 294 51.72 -22.95 -11.74
C THR A 294 53.00 -22.16 -11.98
N HIS A 295 53.11 -20.93 -11.48
CA HIS A 295 54.35 -20.15 -11.58
C HIS A 295 55.53 -20.84 -10.87
N LEU A 296 55.31 -21.41 -9.69
CA LEU A 296 56.35 -22.15 -8.97
C LEU A 296 56.80 -23.39 -9.76
N THR A 297 55.86 -24.16 -10.32
CA THR A 297 56.20 -25.34 -11.15
C THR A 297 56.94 -24.96 -12.43
N GLN A 298 56.58 -23.84 -13.07
CA GLN A 298 57.31 -23.30 -14.22
C GLN A 298 58.74 -22.89 -13.84
N LEU A 299 58.92 -22.26 -12.68
CA LEU A 299 60.23 -21.85 -12.18
C LEU A 299 61.09 -23.07 -11.83
N LEU A 300 60.52 -24.08 -11.20
CA LEU A 300 61.22 -25.35 -10.95
C LEU A 300 61.61 -26.05 -12.26
N GLY A 301 60.73 -26.03 -13.27
CA GLY A 301 61.04 -26.55 -14.60
C GLY A 301 62.13 -25.75 -15.33
N SER A 302 62.17 -24.43 -15.18
CA SER A 302 63.25 -23.60 -15.74
C SER A 302 64.57 -23.81 -15.00
N LEU A 303 64.56 -24.00 -13.68
CA LEU A 303 65.74 -24.36 -12.90
C LEU A 303 66.26 -25.76 -13.26
N ASP A 304 65.38 -26.73 -13.51
CA ASP A 304 65.79 -28.05 -13.98
C ASP A 304 66.41 -27.97 -15.38
N LYS A 305 65.83 -27.17 -16.29
CA LYS A 305 66.44 -26.87 -17.60
C LYS A 305 67.80 -26.17 -17.46
N LEU A 306 67.94 -25.26 -16.50
CA LEU A 306 69.22 -24.58 -16.22
C LEU A 306 70.24 -25.59 -15.67
N LYS A 307 69.82 -26.49 -14.79
CA LYS A 307 70.64 -27.58 -14.24
C LYS A 307 71.08 -28.57 -15.32
N THR A 308 70.20 -28.97 -16.23
CA THR A 308 70.53 -29.86 -17.34
C THR A 308 71.41 -29.16 -18.37
N SER A 309 71.15 -27.89 -18.67
CA SER A 309 72.02 -27.05 -19.52
C SER A 309 73.42 -26.89 -18.91
N TYR A 310 73.51 -26.58 -17.61
CA TYR A 310 74.78 -26.51 -16.87
C TYR A 310 75.51 -27.85 -16.86
N ARG A 311 74.82 -28.96 -16.59
CA ARG A 311 75.40 -30.31 -16.70
C ARG A 311 75.92 -30.62 -18.09
N SER A 312 75.20 -30.21 -19.15
CA SER A 312 75.63 -30.37 -20.54
C SER A 312 76.87 -29.54 -20.86
N ILE A 313 77.00 -28.34 -20.28
CA ILE A 313 78.19 -27.49 -20.44
C ILE A 313 79.37 -28.11 -19.68
N CYS A 314 79.17 -28.58 -18.46
CA CYS A 314 80.22 -29.22 -17.67
C CYS A 314 80.68 -30.57 -18.23
N GLN A 315 79.77 -31.38 -18.79
CA GLN A 315 80.11 -32.64 -19.48
C GLN A 315 80.76 -32.40 -20.86
N GLY A 316 80.61 -31.20 -21.44
CA GLY A 316 81.32 -30.76 -22.64
C GLY A 316 82.75 -30.27 -22.38
N THR A 317 83.17 -30.19 -21.11
CA THR A 317 84.52 -29.80 -20.70
C THR A 317 85.05 -30.76 -19.65
N ASP A 318 85.66 -31.87 -20.08
CA ASP A 318 86.56 -32.66 -19.25
C ASP A 318 87.95 -32.67 -19.88
N PRO A 319 89.06 -32.78 -19.12
CA PRO A 319 89.23 -32.49 -17.70
C PRO A 319 90.52 -31.68 -17.44
N LEU A 320 90.42 -30.54 -16.75
CA LEU A 320 91.58 -29.89 -16.11
C LEU A 320 91.11 -29.11 -14.87
N GLY A 321 91.31 -29.72 -13.71
CA GLY A 321 91.76 -29.01 -12.51
C GLY A 321 90.78 -28.07 -11.81
N ASP A 322 89.92 -28.63 -10.94
CA ASP A 322 90.02 -28.44 -9.49
C ASP A 322 89.96 -27.02 -8.87
N GLN A 323 89.38 -26.01 -9.54
CA GLN A 323 89.14 -24.69 -8.91
C GLN A 323 87.71 -24.15 -9.04
N VAL A 324 86.80 -24.93 -9.63
CA VAL A 324 85.42 -24.50 -9.86
C VAL A 324 84.47 -25.00 -8.75
N SER A 325 84.84 -26.07 -8.02
CA SER A 325 84.05 -26.67 -6.93
C SER A 325 83.65 -25.70 -5.80
N ASN A 326 84.51 -24.77 -5.39
CA ASN A 326 84.23 -23.89 -4.25
C ASN A 326 83.26 -22.73 -4.55
N ARG A 327 82.95 -22.43 -5.82
CA ARG A 327 81.91 -21.44 -6.19
C ARG A 327 80.51 -22.04 -6.28
N HIS A 328 80.40 -23.37 -6.34
CA HIS A 328 79.13 -24.05 -6.52
C HIS A 328 78.32 -24.20 -5.23
N ASP A 329 78.98 -24.39 -4.08
CA ASP A 329 78.29 -24.48 -2.80
C ASP A 329 77.56 -23.19 -2.41
N GLY A 330 78.09 -22.03 -2.78
CA GLY A 330 77.44 -20.74 -2.51
C GLY A 330 76.11 -20.56 -3.26
N LEU A 331 76.02 -21.00 -4.51
CA LEU A 331 74.80 -20.89 -5.32
C LEU A 331 73.76 -21.91 -4.87
N PHE A 332 74.18 -23.15 -4.56
CA PHE A 332 73.29 -24.18 -4.02
C PHE A 332 72.75 -23.82 -2.64
N ASN A 333 73.57 -23.22 -1.76
CA ASN A 333 73.12 -22.72 -0.45
C ASN A 333 72.17 -21.52 -0.58
N SER A 334 72.42 -20.62 -1.55
CA SER A 334 71.49 -19.53 -1.86
C SER A 334 70.15 -20.05 -2.37
N LEU A 335 70.16 -21.06 -3.24
CA LEU A 335 68.94 -21.68 -3.77
C LEU A 335 68.18 -22.48 -2.69
N ALA A 336 68.89 -23.14 -1.78
CA ALA A 336 68.31 -23.80 -0.61
C ALA A 336 67.69 -22.78 0.38
N SER A 337 68.32 -21.62 0.56
CA SER A 337 67.76 -20.52 1.35
C SER A 337 66.51 -19.91 0.70
N ILE A 338 66.50 -19.77 -0.63
CA ILE A 338 65.32 -19.30 -1.38
C ILE A 338 64.18 -20.32 -1.31
N SER A 339 64.46 -21.62 -1.42
CA SER A 339 63.43 -22.66 -1.28
C SER A 339 62.88 -22.71 0.15
N GLN A 340 63.72 -22.54 1.17
CA GLN A 340 63.30 -22.50 2.57
C GLN A 340 62.46 -21.26 2.90
N SER A 341 62.84 -20.08 2.39
CA SER A 341 62.05 -18.85 2.54
C SER A 341 60.72 -18.90 1.78
N ALA A 342 60.68 -19.51 0.60
CA ALA A 342 59.43 -19.77 -0.12
C ALA A 342 58.52 -20.74 0.64
N ALA A 343 59.07 -21.79 1.25
CA ALA A 343 58.32 -22.73 2.09
C ALA A 343 57.71 -22.06 3.33
N LEU A 344 58.46 -21.17 4.00
CA LEU A 344 57.96 -20.39 5.13
C LEU A 344 56.80 -19.47 4.71
N ARG A 345 56.89 -18.79 3.56
CA ARG A 345 55.78 -17.97 3.05
C ARG A 345 54.54 -18.81 2.72
N LEU A 346 54.73 -20.04 2.26
CA LEU A 346 53.63 -20.96 1.99
C LEU A 346 52.98 -21.45 3.29
N GLN A 347 53.78 -21.71 4.33
CA GLN A 347 53.31 -21.99 5.69
C GLN A 347 52.48 -20.83 6.26
N ASP A 348 52.93 -19.58 6.06
CA ASP A 348 52.19 -18.39 6.51
C ASP A 348 50.88 -18.19 5.75
N CYS A 349 50.86 -18.46 4.44
CA CYS A 349 49.61 -18.45 3.66
C CYS A 349 48.64 -19.53 4.12
N MET A 350 49.14 -20.73 4.46
CA MET A 350 48.30 -21.82 5.00
C MET A 350 47.76 -21.48 6.39
N SER A 351 48.53 -20.83 7.26
CA SER A 351 48.07 -20.44 8.60
C SER A 351 47.01 -19.34 8.54
N ALA A 352 47.15 -18.38 7.63
CA ALA A 352 46.12 -17.37 7.37
C ALA A 352 44.81 -18.00 6.83
N LEU A 353 44.92 -19.04 5.98
CA LEU A 353 43.79 -19.82 5.50
C LEU A 353 43.10 -20.59 6.61
N ASP A 354 43.85 -21.29 7.47
CA ASP A 354 43.30 -22.01 8.63
C ASP A 354 42.57 -21.05 9.59
N GLN A 355 43.13 -19.87 9.82
CA GLN A 355 42.51 -18.85 10.66
C GLN A 355 41.23 -18.27 10.04
N SER A 356 41.16 -18.16 8.70
CA SER A 356 39.95 -17.75 7.99
C SER A 356 38.85 -18.82 8.05
N VAL A 357 39.21 -20.09 7.89
CA VAL A 357 38.27 -21.22 8.02
C VAL A 357 37.67 -21.26 9.43
N ARG A 358 38.48 -21.08 10.48
CA ARG A 358 38.00 -21.03 11.87
C ARG A 358 37.08 -19.84 12.15
N ARG A 359 37.29 -18.70 11.49
CA ARG A 359 36.36 -17.55 11.59
C ARG A 359 35.03 -17.86 10.91
N SER A 360 35.06 -18.52 9.76
CA SER A 360 33.86 -18.93 9.04
C SER A 360 33.04 -19.96 9.82
N SER A 361 33.67 -20.93 10.50
CA SER A 361 32.96 -21.90 11.34
C SER A 361 32.32 -21.23 12.56
N ALA A 362 33.03 -20.30 13.23
CA ALA A 362 32.48 -19.57 14.37
C ALA A 362 31.29 -18.66 14.00
N LEU A 363 31.27 -18.11 12.78
CA LEU A 363 30.15 -17.33 12.25
C LEU A 363 28.91 -18.20 11.95
N GLN A 364 29.09 -19.46 11.54
CA GLN A 364 28.00 -20.42 11.35
C GLN A 364 27.39 -20.87 12.67
N ASP A 365 28.19 -21.10 13.70
CA ASP A 365 27.69 -21.50 15.03
C ASP A 365 26.92 -20.36 15.73
N SER A 366 27.32 -19.11 15.51
CA SER A 366 26.62 -17.93 16.06
C SER A 366 25.31 -17.60 15.33
N THR A 367 25.17 -17.96 14.05
CA THR A 367 23.88 -17.83 13.33
C THR A 367 22.87 -18.92 13.70
N LEU A 368 23.34 -20.12 14.09
CA LEU A 368 22.47 -21.19 14.60
C LEU A 368 21.93 -20.88 16.01
N LEU A 369 22.71 -20.25 16.88
CA LEU A 369 22.24 -19.87 18.23
C LEU A 369 21.26 -18.69 18.22
N ALA A 370 21.38 -17.76 17.26
CA ALA A 370 20.45 -16.63 17.11
C ALA A 370 19.09 -17.03 16.50
N SER A 371 19.00 -18.19 15.84
CA SER A 371 17.76 -18.68 15.23
C SER A 371 16.91 -19.57 16.15
N THR A 372 17.44 -19.98 17.31
CA THR A 372 16.73 -20.80 18.32
C THR A 372 16.11 -20.01 19.49
N THR A 373 16.26 -18.69 19.55
CA THR A 373 15.69 -17.87 20.66
C THR A 373 14.48 -17.02 20.26
N LEU A 374 13.94 -17.21 19.05
CA LEU A 374 12.67 -16.63 18.60
C LEU A 374 11.79 -17.75 18.04
N SER A 375 11.19 -18.54 18.94
CA SER A 375 10.05 -19.42 18.69
C SER A 375 9.29 -19.60 19.99
#